data_AF-A0A962AY42-F1
#
_entry.id   AF-A0A962AY42-F1
#
_cell.length_a   1.000
_cell.length_b   1.000
_cell.length_c   1.000
_cell.angle_alpha   90.00
_cell.angle_beta   90.00
_cell.angle_gamma   90.00
#
_symmetry.space_group_name_H-M   'P 1'
#
loop_
_entity.id
_entity.type
_entity.pdbx_description
1 polymer ?
#
loop_
_entity_poly.entity_id
_entity_poly.type
_entity_poly.pdbx_seq_one_letter_code
_entity_poly.pdbx_strand_id
1 'polypeptide(L)'
;MMSSRGRWGIALLAVGLALVAVVPAGQGARDGENPARRRAAFQAVLALEARLRTEILGVYRSAGPLAAAQSYREIVERLSATVGEERGVTLRRVRLLPIGRENAADAWERKQLAEWARKVSIGADPSQLEHFEVITSAGGVRQFRYMRGLRAEVYCLGCHGSQTRAAVRAVLQERAGDASLHWVDEGGLLGAVSVIQTLE
;
A
#
# COMPACT_ATOMS: atom_id res chain seq x y z
N MET A 1 73.63 -17.89 -57.82
CA MET A 1 72.97 -16.75 -57.14
C MET A 1 71.51 -17.12 -56.87
N MET A 2 71.14 -17.09 -55.59
CA MET A 2 69.82 -16.93 -54.96
C MET A 2 68.55 -17.58 -55.55
N SER A 3 68.11 -18.67 -54.89
CA SER A 3 66.85 -18.82 -54.14
C SER A 3 65.75 -17.74 -54.30
N SER A 4 64.52 -18.19 -54.60
CA SER A 4 63.33 -17.65 -53.91
C SER A 4 62.22 -18.71 -53.76
N ARG A 5 61.98 -19.12 -52.51
CA ARG A 5 60.81 -19.90 -52.07
C ARG A 5 59.63 -18.95 -51.80
N GLY A 6 58.49 -19.17 -52.45
CA GLY A 6 57.23 -18.48 -52.17
C GLY A 6 56.53 -19.08 -50.94
N ARG A 7 56.27 -18.24 -49.94
CA ARG A 7 55.67 -18.58 -48.64
C ARG A 7 54.15 -18.66 -48.76
N TRP A 8 53.57 -19.73 -48.22
CA TRP A 8 52.12 -19.89 -48.06
C TRP A 8 51.68 -19.07 -46.83
N GLY A 9 50.82 -18.08 -47.03
CA GLY A 9 50.23 -17.29 -45.94
C GLY A 9 49.06 -18.04 -45.31
N ILE A 10 49.19 -18.41 -44.03
CA ILE A 10 48.09 -18.92 -43.22
C ILE A 10 47.31 -17.71 -42.70
N ALA A 11 46.08 -17.52 -43.18
CA ALA A 11 45.15 -16.55 -42.62
C ALA A 11 44.50 -17.15 -41.36
N LEU A 12 44.87 -16.64 -40.19
CA LEU A 12 44.21 -16.95 -38.92
C LEU A 12 42.90 -16.16 -38.85
N LEU A 13 41.77 -16.86 -39.00
CA LEU A 13 40.44 -16.35 -38.68
C LEU A 13 40.27 -16.30 -37.16
N ALA A 14 40.32 -15.09 -36.59
CA ALA A 14 39.96 -14.85 -35.20
C ALA A 14 38.43 -14.90 -35.07
N VAL A 15 37.90 -15.99 -34.53
CA VAL A 15 36.49 -16.11 -34.14
C VAL A 15 36.30 -15.34 -32.84
N GLY A 16 35.71 -14.14 -32.94
CA GLY A 16 35.31 -13.35 -31.79
C GLY A 16 34.15 -14.01 -31.04
N LEU A 17 34.42 -14.52 -29.85
CA LEU A 17 33.39 -15.03 -28.94
C LEU A 17 32.66 -13.84 -28.32
N ALA A 18 31.51 -13.46 -28.89
CA ALA A 18 30.62 -12.48 -28.30
C ALA A 18 29.99 -13.07 -27.02
N LEU A 19 30.45 -12.62 -25.84
CA LEU A 19 29.75 -12.88 -24.58
C LEU A 19 28.42 -12.12 -24.60
N VAL A 20 27.33 -12.85 -24.86
CA VAL A 20 25.98 -12.37 -24.58
C VAL A 20 25.78 -12.43 -23.06
N ALA A 21 25.78 -11.27 -22.41
CA ALA A 21 25.42 -11.16 -21.01
C ALA A 21 23.92 -11.51 -20.86
N VAL A 22 23.64 -12.70 -20.31
CA VAL A 22 22.28 -13.10 -19.93
C VAL A 22 21.91 -12.34 -18.66
N VAL A 23 21.03 -11.36 -18.78
CA VAL A 23 20.42 -10.68 -17.62
C VAL A 23 19.40 -11.64 -17.00
N PRO A 24 19.53 -12.04 -15.72
CA PRO A 24 18.61 -12.99 -15.11
C PRO A 24 17.27 -12.32 -14.82
N ALA A 25 16.25 -12.61 -15.64
CA ALA A 25 14.87 -12.12 -15.48
C ALA A 25 14.09 -12.73 -14.27
N GLY A 26 14.77 -13.27 -13.25
CA GLY A 26 14.16 -14.12 -12.22
C GLY A 26 14.16 -13.60 -10.78
N GLN A 27 14.81 -12.48 -10.48
CA GLN A 27 14.91 -11.96 -9.10
C GLN A 27 13.62 -11.26 -8.62
N GLY A 28 12.89 -10.58 -9.52
CA GLY A 28 11.66 -9.86 -9.18
C GLY A 28 10.52 -10.74 -8.64
N ALA A 29 10.32 -11.91 -9.24
CA ALA A 29 9.28 -12.86 -8.81
C ALA A 29 9.58 -13.49 -7.44
N ARG A 30 10.86 -13.81 -7.17
CA ARG A 30 11.29 -14.44 -5.91
C ARG A 30 11.17 -13.49 -4.71
N ASP A 31 11.39 -12.19 -4.91
CA ASP A 31 11.28 -11.21 -3.82
C ASP A 31 9.82 -10.91 -3.44
N GLY A 32 8.89 -11.01 -4.40
CA GLY A 32 7.45 -10.87 -4.17
C GLY A 32 6.86 -12.00 -3.33
N GLU A 33 7.38 -13.21 -3.47
CA GLU A 33 6.87 -14.40 -2.77
C GLU A 33 7.46 -14.63 -1.38
N ASN A 34 8.34 -13.75 -0.88
CA ASN A 34 9.00 -13.92 0.42
C ASN A 34 7.96 -13.98 1.58
N PRO A 35 7.73 -15.16 2.21
CA PRO A 35 6.67 -15.31 3.21
C PRO A 35 6.95 -14.53 4.50
N ALA A 36 8.23 -14.37 4.87
CA ALA A 36 8.62 -13.60 6.04
C ALA A 36 8.32 -12.11 5.85
N ARG A 37 8.55 -11.59 4.63
CA ARG A 37 8.25 -10.20 4.28
C ARG A 37 6.75 -9.91 4.34
N ARG A 38 5.94 -10.78 3.73
CA ARG A 38 4.47 -10.70 3.84
C ARG A 38 4.00 -10.77 5.29
N ARG A 39 4.57 -11.70 6.09
CA ARG A 39 4.23 -11.82 7.51
C ARG A 39 4.58 -10.55 8.29
N ALA A 40 5.75 -9.97 8.06
CA ALA A 40 6.17 -8.72 8.71
C ALA A 40 5.26 -7.55 8.34
N ALA A 41 4.90 -7.39 7.06
CA ALA A 41 3.97 -6.36 6.61
C ALA A 41 2.57 -6.54 7.24
N PHE A 42 2.07 -7.78 7.28
CA PHE A 42 0.82 -8.08 7.98
C PHE A 42 0.87 -7.70 9.48
N GLN A 43 1.98 -8.02 10.16
CA GLN A 43 2.16 -7.62 11.56
C GLN A 43 2.26 -6.10 11.75
N ALA A 44 2.78 -5.36 10.77
CA ALA A 44 2.80 -3.90 10.80
C ALA A 44 1.39 -3.32 10.67
N VAL A 45 0.56 -3.89 9.79
CA VAL A 45 -0.86 -3.53 9.68
C VAL A 45 -1.59 -3.76 11.00
N LEU A 46 -1.47 -4.96 11.59
CA LEU A 46 -2.14 -5.27 12.86
C LEU A 46 -1.73 -4.32 13.99
N ALA A 47 -0.44 -3.96 14.07
CA ALA A 47 0.06 -3.04 15.08
C ALA A 47 -0.52 -1.64 14.91
N LEU A 48 -0.57 -1.13 13.67
CA LEU A 48 -1.18 0.16 13.37
C LEU A 48 -2.68 0.16 13.70
N GLU A 49 -3.42 -0.85 13.25
CA GLU A 49 -4.86 -0.96 13.52
C GLU A 49 -5.17 -1.03 15.02
N ALA A 50 -4.41 -1.81 15.79
CA ALA A 50 -4.60 -1.93 17.23
C ALA A 50 -4.36 -0.60 17.97
N ARG A 51 -3.29 0.14 17.61
CA ARG A 51 -3.00 1.45 18.20
C ARG A 51 -4.06 2.48 17.82
N LEU A 52 -4.44 2.52 16.54
CA LEU A 52 -5.50 3.41 16.06
C LEU A 52 -6.83 3.16 16.76
N ARG A 53 -7.24 1.89 16.86
CA ARG A 53 -8.45 1.51 17.57
C ARG A 53 -8.41 2.00 19.02
N THR A 54 -7.30 1.75 19.70
CA THR A 54 -7.14 2.12 21.12
C THR A 54 -7.27 3.62 21.32
N GLU A 55 -6.56 4.42 20.53
CA GLU A 55 -6.52 5.86 20.71
C GLU A 55 -7.79 6.56 20.24
N ILE A 56 -8.32 6.21 19.05
CA ILE A 56 -9.55 6.79 18.52
C ILE A 56 -10.73 6.46 19.44
N LEU A 57 -10.84 5.22 19.93
CA LEU A 57 -11.88 4.87 20.90
C LEU A 57 -11.65 5.53 22.26
N GLY A 58 -10.40 5.79 22.63
CA GLY A 58 -10.06 6.62 23.79
C GLY A 58 -10.70 8.01 23.70
N VAL A 59 -10.40 8.74 22.63
CA VAL A 59 -10.96 10.08 22.36
C VAL A 59 -12.48 10.03 22.22
N TYR A 60 -13.01 9.03 21.50
CA TYR A 60 -14.45 8.86 21.32
C TYR A 60 -15.18 8.71 22.66
N ARG A 61 -14.64 7.91 23.59
CA ARG A 61 -15.26 7.67 24.90
C ARG A 61 -15.13 8.86 25.84
N SER A 62 -14.01 9.58 25.79
CA SER A 62 -13.77 10.70 26.72
C SER A 62 -14.42 12.02 26.25
N ALA A 63 -14.40 12.29 24.95
CA ALA A 63 -14.77 13.59 24.38
C ALA A 63 -15.82 13.49 23.25
N GLY A 64 -16.31 12.28 22.97
CA GLY A 64 -17.37 12.04 22.00
C GLY A 64 -16.91 11.93 20.54
N PRO A 65 -17.85 11.63 19.63
CA PRO A 65 -17.56 11.38 18.20
C PRO A 65 -17.03 12.62 17.46
N LEU A 66 -17.41 13.83 17.88
CA LEU A 66 -16.95 15.07 17.25
C LEU A 66 -15.45 15.27 17.47
N ALA A 67 -14.99 15.16 18.71
CA ALA A 67 -13.58 15.24 19.05
C ALA A 67 -12.78 14.13 18.35
N ALA A 68 -13.30 12.91 18.32
CA ALA A 68 -12.65 11.81 17.60
C ALA A 68 -12.50 12.11 16.10
N ALA A 69 -13.54 12.66 15.45
CA ALA A 69 -13.47 13.07 14.05
C ALA A 69 -12.43 14.19 13.84
N GLN A 70 -12.38 15.18 14.72
CA GLN A 70 -11.42 16.29 14.67
C GLN A 70 -9.97 15.82 14.83
N SER A 71 -9.68 14.91 15.76
CA SER A 71 -8.33 14.41 16.01
C SER A 71 -7.89 13.29 15.05
N TYR A 72 -8.82 12.65 14.32
CA TYR A 72 -8.54 11.44 13.54
C TYR A 72 -7.33 11.54 12.61
N ARG A 73 -7.20 12.65 11.86
CA ARG A 73 -6.11 12.83 10.90
C ARG A 73 -4.75 12.79 11.58
N GLU A 74 -4.58 13.62 12.61
CA GLU A 74 -3.34 13.72 13.38
C GLU A 74 -2.96 12.37 14.00
N ILE A 75 -3.94 11.68 14.57
CA ILE A 75 -3.75 10.34 15.15
C ILE A 75 -3.27 9.35 14.07
N VAL A 76 -3.90 9.34 12.89
CA VAL A 76 -3.51 8.44 11.78
C VAL A 76 -2.11 8.73 11.27
N GLU A 77 -1.78 9.99 11.04
CA GLU A 77 -0.47 10.41 10.53
C GLU A 77 0.63 10.06 11.53
N ARG A 78 0.46 10.46 12.79
CA ARG A 78 1.43 10.19 13.86
C ARG A 78 1.65 8.70 14.07
N LEU A 79 0.58 7.91 14.23
CA LEU A 79 0.72 6.47 14.46
C LEU A 79 1.25 5.71 13.23
N SER A 80 0.92 6.14 12.01
CA SER A 80 1.48 5.53 10.80
C SER A 80 2.99 5.77 10.70
N ALA A 81 3.45 6.97 11.06
CA ALA A 81 4.88 7.28 11.14
C ALA A 81 5.57 6.45 12.24
N THR A 82 5.07 6.48 13.48
CA THR A 82 5.65 5.75 14.60
C THR A 82 5.73 4.24 14.33
N VAL A 83 4.63 3.61 13.90
CA VAL A 83 4.65 2.17 13.61
C VAL A 83 5.50 1.87 12.38
N GLY A 84 5.52 2.77 11.39
CA GLY A 84 6.37 2.64 10.22
C GLY A 84 7.86 2.60 10.59
N GLU A 85 8.31 3.55 11.41
CA GLU A 85 9.68 3.61 11.93
C GLU A 85 10.04 2.35 12.73
N GLU A 86 9.20 1.93 13.67
CA GLU A 86 9.40 0.72 14.48
C GLU A 86 9.53 -0.56 13.63
N ARG A 87 8.91 -0.58 12.44
CA ARG A 87 8.82 -1.76 11.56
C ARG A 87 9.68 -1.65 10.31
N GLY A 88 10.39 -0.54 10.11
CA GLY A 88 11.21 -0.31 8.93
C GLY A 88 10.40 -0.27 7.62
N VAL A 89 9.17 0.25 7.65
CA VAL A 89 8.27 0.34 6.51
C VAL A 89 7.54 1.69 6.50
N THR A 90 7.06 2.13 5.35
CA THR A 90 6.07 3.22 5.29
C THR A 90 4.66 2.63 5.39
N LEU A 91 3.84 3.18 6.28
CA LEU A 91 2.43 2.81 6.43
C LEU A 91 1.52 3.97 6.02
N ARG A 92 0.43 3.64 5.32
CA ARG A 92 -0.58 4.61 4.89
C ARG A 92 -1.98 4.04 5.04
N ARG A 93 -2.92 4.84 5.53
CA ARG A 93 -4.35 4.51 5.48
C ARG A 93 -5.00 5.15 4.27
N VAL A 94 -5.45 4.33 3.33
CA VAL A 94 -5.96 4.80 2.03
C VAL A 94 -7.38 4.33 1.80
N ARG A 95 -8.14 5.06 0.98
CA ARG A 95 -9.56 4.79 0.70
C ARG A 95 -9.84 4.99 -0.77
N LEU A 96 -10.84 4.27 -1.30
CA LEU A 96 -11.23 4.41 -2.71
C LEU A 96 -11.75 5.82 -2.99
N LEU A 97 -12.58 6.32 -2.07
CA LEU A 97 -13.17 7.65 -2.08
C LEU A 97 -12.62 8.39 -0.85
N PRO A 98 -11.53 9.17 -1.00
CA PRO A 98 -10.94 9.94 0.10
C PRO A 98 -11.85 11.11 0.49
N ILE A 99 -11.69 11.64 1.72
CA ILE A 99 -12.55 12.72 2.24
C ILE A 99 -11.86 13.99 1.78
N GLY A 100 -10.64 14.25 2.22
CA GLY A 100 -9.78 15.28 1.66
C GLY A 100 -8.75 14.72 0.67
N ARG A 101 -7.76 15.55 0.34
CA ARG A 101 -6.65 15.19 -0.56
C ARG A 101 -5.59 14.33 0.13
N GLU A 102 -5.55 14.39 1.45
CA GLU A 102 -4.65 13.60 2.28
C GLU A 102 -4.92 12.10 2.13
N ASN A 103 -3.85 11.32 2.07
CA ASN A 103 -3.90 9.88 1.89
C ASN A 103 -4.72 9.41 0.68
N ALA A 104 -4.81 10.24 -0.37
CA ALA A 104 -5.31 9.80 -1.66
C ALA A 104 -4.52 8.56 -2.10
N ALA A 105 -5.26 7.49 -2.40
CA ALA A 105 -4.69 6.25 -2.89
C ALA A 105 -3.92 6.53 -4.18
N ASP A 106 -2.71 5.99 -4.35
CA ASP A 106 -1.99 6.07 -5.62
C ASP A 106 -2.61 5.14 -6.69
N ALA A 107 -2.02 5.07 -7.89
CA ALA A 107 -2.56 4.25 -8.97
C ALA A 107 -2.64 2.76 -8.62
N TRP A 108 -1.65 2.24 -7.88
CA TRP A 108 -1.62 0.85 -7.44
C TRP A 108 -2.70 0.61 -6.38
N GLU A 109 -2.74 1.45 -5.35
CA GLU A 109 -3.71 1.36 -4.25
C GLU A 109 -5.16 1.46 -4.76
N ARG A 110 -5.43 2.40 -5.68
CA ARG A 110 -6.77 2.57 -6.29
C ARG A 110 -7.22 1.35 -7.06
N LYS A 111 -6.32 0.71 -7.83
CA LYS A 111 -6.62 -0.52 -8.56
C LYS A 111 -7.09 -1.61 -7.59
N GLN A 112 -6.38 -1.79 -6.49
CA GLN A 112 -6.71 -2.81 -5.48
C GLN A 112 -8.03 -2.49 -4.77
N LEU A 113 -8.21 -1.24 -4.35
CA LEU A 113 -9.45 -0.78 -3.72
C LEU A 113 -10.67 -0.92 -4.62
N ALA A 114 -10.55 -0.63 -5.92
CA ALA A 114 -11.65 -0.78 -6.88
C ALA A 114 -12.03 -2.25 -7.07
N GLU A 115 -11.04 -3.14 -7.21
CA GLU A 115 -11.28 -4.58 -7.29
C GLU A 115 -11.93 -5.12 -6.01
N TRP A 116 -11.46 -4.67 -4.85
CA TRP A 116 -11.99 -5.09 -3.56
C TRP A 116 -13.40 -4.58 -3.32
N ALA A 117 -13.73 -3.35 -3.74
CA ALA A 117 -15.10 -2.85 -3.66
C ALA A 117 -16.07 -3.76 -4.42
N ARG A 118 -15.68 -4.25 -5.61
CA ARG A 118 -16.45 -5.22 -6.41
C ARG A 118 -16.55 -6.59 -5.73
N LYS A 119 -15.48 -7.07 -5.07
CA LYS A 119 -15.52 -8.33 -4.32
C LYS A 119 -16.45 -8.24 -3.11
N VAL A 120 -16.39 -7.12 -2.39
CA VAL A 120 -17.24 -6.87 -1.21
C VAL A 120 -18.70 -6.73 -1.62
N SER A 121 -19.00 -6.12 -2.77
CA SER A 121 -20.39 -6.03 -3.27
C SER A 121 -21.02 -7.38 -3.60
N ILE A 122 -20.23 -8.46 -3.71
CA ILE A 122 -20.70 -9.83 -3.91
C ILE A 122 -20.46 -10.74 -2.69
N GLY A 123 -20.14 -10.15 -1.52
CA GLY A 123 -20.09 -10.86 -0.24
C GLY A 123 -18.70 -11.25 0.27
N ALA A 124 -17.62 -10.77 -0.34
CA ALA A 124 -16.28 -10.97 0.23
C ALA A 124 -16.10 -10.18 1.54
N ASP A 125 -15.46 -10.78 2.54
CA ASP A 125 -15.08 -10.09 3.78
C ASP A 125 -13.88 -9.15 3.52
N PRO A 126 -14.00 -7.82 3.72
CA PRO A 126 -12.89 -6.89 3.57
C PRO A 126 -11.65 -7.26 4.40
N SER A 127 -11.84 -7.88 5.56
CA SER A 127 -10.75 -8.26 6.46
C SER A 127 -9.87 -9.37 5.89
N GLN A 128 -10.36 -10.14 4.91
CA GLN A 128 -9.64 -11.22 4.24
C GLN A 128 -8.98 -10.77 2.93
N LEU A 129 -9.21 -9.53 2.51
CA LEU A 129 -8.64 -9.00 1.28
C LEU A 129 -7.23 -8.50 1.54
N GLU A 130 -6.26 -9.11 0.86
CA GLU A 130 -4.89 -8.65 0.83
C GLU A 130 -4.29 -8.83 -0.55
N HIS A 131 -3.30 -7.99 -0.86
CA HIS A 131 -2.49 -8.11 -2.07
C HIS A 131 -1.06 -7.66 -1.77
N PHE A 132 -0.09 -8.27 -2.44
CA PHE A 132 1.31 -7.89 -2.32
C PHE A 132 2.04 -8.20 -3.61
N GLU A 133 3.02 -7.36 -3.93
CA GLU A 133 3.93 -7.56 -5.05
C GLU A 133 5.20 -6.74 -4.87
N VAL A 134 6.24 -7.05 -5.64
CA VAL A 134 7.41 -6.20 -5.78
C VAL A 134 7.26 -5.39 -7.05
N ILE A 135 7.27 -4.06 -6.91
CA ILE A 135 7.25 -3.13 -8.03
C ILE A 135 8.57 -2.38 -8.11
N THR A 136 8.83 -1.80 -9.27
CA THR A 136 9.84 -0.74 -9.40
C THR A 136 9.11 0.59 -9.41
N SER A 137 9.43 1.47 -8.46
CA SER A 137 8.86 2.82 -8.42
C SER A 137 9.33 3.64 -9.63
N ALA A 138 8.67 4.77 -9.89
CA ALA A 138 9.06 5.68 -10.98
C ALA A 138 10.51 6.17 -10.88
N GLY A 139 11.10 6.18 -9.68
CA GLY A 139 12.50 6.55 -9.45
C GLY A 139 13.50 5.38 -9.59
N GLY A 140 13.08 4.22 -10.11
CA GLY A 140 13.93 3.04 -10.26
C GLY A 140 14.18 2.25 -8.98
N VAL A 141 13.65 2.71 -7.84
CA VAL A 141 13.79 2.02 -6.55
C VAL A 141 12.82 0.85 -6.50
N ARG A 142 13.32 -0.35 -6.22
CA ARG A 142 12.50 -1.54 -6.00
C ARG A 142 11.79 -1.43 -4.65
N GLN A 143 10.51 -1.78 -4.65
CA GLN A 143 9.66 -1.71 -3.47
C GLN A 143 8.83 -2.97 -3.34
N PHE A 144 8.83 -3.58 -2.17
CA PHE A 144 7.77 -4.50 -1.79
C PHE A 144 6.57 -3.69 -1.32
N ARG A 145 5.42 -3.94 -1.93
CA ARG A 145 4.14 -3.36 -1.54
C ARG A 145 3.23 -4.45 -1.00
N TYR A 146 2.56 -4.14 0.10
CA TYR A 146 1.54 -4.98 0.70
C TYR A 146 0.35 -4.11 1.06
N MET A 147 -0.86 -4.62 0.90
CA MET A 147 -2.07 -3.90 1.24
C MET A 147 -3.09 -4.86 1.82
N ARG A 148 -3.83 -4.40 2.83
CA ARG A 148 -4.90 -5.16 3.47
C ARG A 148 -6.15 -4.32 3.63
N GLY A 149 -7.31 -4.90 3.28
CA GLY A 149 -8.62 -4.28 3.43
C GLY A 149 -9.03 -4.14 4.90
N LEU A 150 -9.77 -3.08 5.20
CA LEU A 150 -10.30 -2.78 6.52
C LEU A 150 -11.81 -2.97 6.50
N ARG A 151 -12.30 -3.86 7.37
CA ARG A 151 -13.73 -4.08 7.58
C ARG A 151 -14.27 -3.04 8.54
N ALA A 152 -15.39 -2.40 8.19
CA ALA A 152 -16.08 -1.51 9.10
C ALA A 152 -16.75 -2.31 10.24
N GLU A 153 -16.46 -1.94 11.49
CA GLU A 153 -17.17 -2.41 12.67
C GLU A 153 -18.22 -1.39 13.13
N VAL A 154 -19.13 -1.77 14.03
CA VAL A 154 -20.23 -0.91 14.52
C VAL A 154 -19.75 0.47 14.96
N TYR A 155 -18.65 0.55 15.72
CA TYR A 155 -18.13 1.84 16.20
C TYR A 155 -17.61 2.73 15.06
N CYS A 156 -17.17 2.16 13.94
CA CYS A 156 -16.73 2.93 12.77
C CYS A 156 -17.88 3.76 12.21
N LEU A 157 -19.11 3.26 12.31
CA LEU A 157 -20.31 3.91 11.77
C LEU A 157 -20.67 5.20 12.49
N GLY A 158 -20.16 5.41 13.71
CA GLY A 158 -20.33 6.66 14.44
C GLY A 158 -19.84 7.89 13.66
N CYS A 159 -18.81 7.71 12.81
CA CYS A 159 -18.30 8.76 11.91
C CYS A 159 -18.41 8.40 10.43
N HIS A 160 -18.36 7.12 10.06
CA HIS A 160 -18.34 6.68 8.66
C HIS A 160 -19.70 6.13 8.15
N GLY A 161 -20.72 6.07 9.00
CA GLY A 161 -22.07 5.63 8.64
C GLY A 161 -22.97 6.79 8.22
N SER A 162 -23.97 6.48 7.38
CA SER A 162 -24.92 7.46 6.83
C SER A 162 -25.77 8.17 7.90
N GLN A 163 -25.90 7.55 9.08
CA GLN A 163 -26.63 8.08 10.24
C GLN A 163 -25.73 8.83 11.25
N THR A 164 -24.52 9.25 10.84
CA THR A 164 -23.65 10.04 11.72
C THR A 164 -24.28 11.39 12.12
N ARG A 165 -23.92 11.89 13.30
CA ARG A 165 -24.44 13.14 13.87
C ARG A 165 -24.11 14.34 12.96
N ALA A 166 -25.01 15.32 12.90
CA ALA A 166 -24.86 16.50 12.05
C ALA A 166 -23.54 17.25 12.27
N ALA A 167 -23.10 17.41 13.53
CA ALA A 167 -21.82 18.07 13.84
C ALA A 167 -20.61 17.31 13.29
N VAL A 168 -20.63 15.98 13.31
CA VAL A 168 -19.57 15.15 12.73
C VAL A 168 -19.58 15.28 11.21
N ARG A 169 -20.77 15.21 10.59
CA ARG A 169 -20.93 15.43 9.15
C ARG A 169 -20.37 16.77 8.70
N ALA A 170 -20.60 17.85 9.46
CA ALA A 170 -20.07 19.17 9.15
C ALA A 170 -18.53 19.18 9.12
N VAL A 171 -17.87 18.60 10.14
CA VAL A 171 -16.39 18.48 10.16
C VAL A 171 -15.86 17.64 9.00
N LEU A 172 -16.56 16.55 8.66
CA LEU A 172 -16.16 15.72 7.52
C LEU A 172 -16.36 16.46 6.19
N GLN A 173 -17.43 17.23 6.04
CA GLN A 173 -17.71 18.02 4.83
C GLN A 173 -16.70 19.15 4.65
N GLU A 174 -16.35 19.85 5.72
CA GLU A 174 -15.29 20.88 5.70
C GLU A 174 -13.98 20.31 5.16
N ARG A 175 -13.61 19.10 5.60
CA ARG A 175 -12.44 18.39 5.07
C ARG A 175 -12.60 17.92 3.64
N ALA A 176 -13.83 17.58 3.23
CA ALA A 176 -14.12 17.15 1.88
C ALA A 176 -14.12 18.30 0.86
N GLY A 177 -14.26 19.54 1.33
CA GLY A 177 -14.50 20.67 0.46
C GLY A 177 -15.76 20.43 -0.36
N ASP A 178 -15.64 20.52 -1.68
CA ASP A 178 -16.76 20.34 -2.62
C ASP A 178 -17.08 18.86 -2.90
N ALA A 179 -16.28 17.91 -2.38
CA ALA A 179 -16.51 16.49 -2.60
C ALA A 179 -17.68 15.97 -1.75
N SER A 180 -18.46 15.05 -2.32
CA SER A 180 -19.52 14.34 -1.59
C SER A 180 -18.94 13.42 -0.53
N LEU A 181 -19.59 13.37 0.63
CA LEU A 181 -19.31 12.34 1.63
C LEU A 181 -19.87 10.99 1.20
N HIS A 182 -19.03 9.97 1.32
CA HIS A 182 -19.41 8.59 1.06
C HIS A 182 -19.47 7.82 2.38
N TRP A 183 -20.54 7.04 2.53
CA TRP A 183 -20.84 6.29 3.75
C TRP A 183 -20.60 4.80 3.54
N VAL A 184 -20.25 4.11 4.61
CA VAL A 184 -20.09 2.66 4.65
C VAL A 184 -21.06 2.06 5.65
N ASP A 185 -21.56 0.87 5.33
CA ASP A 185 -22.37 0.05 6.22
C ASP A 185 -21.49 -0.86 7.07
N GLU A 186 -22.08 -1.48 8.10
CA GLU A 186 -21.39 -2.48 8.90
C GLU A 186 -20.87 -3.62 8.01
N GLY A 187 -19.62 -4.03 8.20
CA GLY A 187 -18.98 -5.06 7.38
C GLY A 187 -18.53 -4.58 6.00
N GLY A 188 -18.82 -3.34 5.61
CA GLY A 188 -18.33 -2.75 4.37
C GLY A 188 -16.83 -2.47 4.35
N LEU A 189 -16.31 -2.16 3.17
CA LEU A 189 -14.90 -1.78 2.97
C LEU A 189 -14.68 -0.33 3.43
N LEU A 190 -14.07 -0.16 4.60
CA LEU A 190 -13.74 1.16 5.15
C LEU A 190 -12.56 1.83 4.40
N GLY A 191 -11.70 1.02 3.81
CA GLY A 191 -10.46 1.42 3.16
C GLY A 191 -9.43 0.30 3.30
N ALA A 192 -8.15 0.67 3.32
CA ALA A 192 -7.04 -0.26 3.44
C ALA A 192 -5.88 0.34 4.22
N VAL A 193 -5.01 -0.51 4.76
CA VAL A 193 -3.63 -0.12 5.11
C VAL A 193 -2.71 -0.56 3.99
N SER A 194 -1.91 0.36 3.48
CA SER A 194 -0.86 0.16 2.49
C SER A 194 0.49 0.21 3.20
N VAL A 195 1.34 -0.77 2.90
CA VAL A 195 2.69 -0.96 3.43
C VAL A 195 3.66 -0.88 2.27
N ILE A 196 4.67 -0.04 2.38
CA ILE A 196 5.73 0.11 1.39
C ILE A 196 7.05 -0.15 2.08
N GLN A 197 7.81 -1.11 1.56
CA GLN A 197 9.16 -1.41 2.02
C GLN A 197 10.12 -1.26 0.84
N THR A 198 11.07 -0.34 0.97
CA THR A 198 12.17 -0.22 0.00
C THR A 198 13.02 -1.48 0.04
N LEU A 199 13.39 -1.97 -1.14
CA LEU A 199 14.31 -3.09 -1.31
C LEU A 199 15.65 -2.53 -1.76
N GLU A 200 16.71 -2.96 -1.09
CA GLU A 200 18.09 -2.74 -1.51
C GLU A 200 18.46 -3.67 -2.68
#